data_AF-A0A2W5L3D4-F1
#
_entry.id   AF-A0A2W5L3D4-F1
#
_cell.length_a   1.000
_cell.length_b   1.000
_cell.length_c   1.000
_cell.angle_alpha   90.00
_cell.angle_beta   90.00
_cell.angle_gamma   90.00
#
_symmetry.space_group_name_H-M   'P 1'
#
loop_
_entity.id
_entity.type
_entity.pdbx_description
1 polymer ?
#
loop_
_entity_poly.entity_id
_entity_poly.type
_entity_poly.pdbx_seq_one_letter_code
_entity_poly.pdbx_strand_id
1 'polypeptide(L)' 'MPAGLSLGASILRPWASANFVGARHIFPASGELADPGALQERLAATEWRLAGHIVADVAVEQSEGEGEGALRIEILTVEE' A
#
# COMPACT_ATOMS: atom_id res chain seq x y z
N MET A 1 4.11 13.68 -5.47
CA MET A 1 4.42 12.35 -6.07
C MET A 1 5.87 12.40 -6.52
N PRO A 2 6.72 11.40 -6.20
CA PRO A 2 8.02 11.30 -6.87
C PRO A 2 7.79 11.30 -8.39
N ALA A 3 8.60 12.05 -9.14
CA ALA A 3 8.50 12.07 -10.59
C ALA A 3 8.72 10.64 -11.10
N GLY A 4 7.73 10.06 -11.79
CA GLY A 4 7.81 8.73 -12.38
C GLY A 4 6.82 7.69 -11.85
N LEU A 5 6.14 7.90 -10.71
CA LEU A 5 5.16 6.95 -10.17
C LEU A 5 3.71 7.38 -10.45
N SER A 6 2.95 6.51 -11.11
CA SER A 6 1.52 6.64 -11.36
C SER A 6 0.75 5.63 -10.53
N LEU A 7 -0.33 6.05 -9.86
CA LEU A 7 -1.24 5.17 -9.13
C LEU A 7 -2.44 4.82 -10.01
N GLY A 8 -2.79 3.54 -10.04
CA GLY A 8 -4.03 3.02 -10.61
C GLY A 8 -5.21 3.15 -9.66
N ALA A 9 -6.35 2.61 -10.08
CA ALA A 9 -7.56 2.60 -9.26
C ALA A 9 -7.36 1.74 -8.01
N SER A 10 -7.66 2.30 -6.84
CA SER A 10 -7.62 1.58 -5.58
C SER A 10 -8.65 0.46 -5.56
N ILE A 11 -8.25 -0.71 -5.08
CA ILE A 11 -9.12 -1.85 -4.82
C ILE A 11 -9.22 -1.98 -3.30
N LEU A 12 -10.44 -1.88 -2.78
CA LEU A 12 -10.73 -2.10 -1.37
C LEU A 12 -11.15 -3.56 -1.16
N ARG A 13 -10.50 -4.26 -0.24
CA ARG A 13 -10.96 -5.57 0.21
C ARG A 13 -11.17 -5.59 1.72
N PRO A 14 -12.38 -5.95 2.21
CA PRO A 14 -12.58 -6.14 3.64
C PRO A 14 -11.70 -7.28 4.16
N TRP A 15 -11.20 -7.12 5.38
CA TRP A 15 -10.34 -8.09 6.03
C TRP A 15 -10.72 -8.22 7.51
N ALA A 16 -10.69 -9.44 8.01
CA ALA A 16 -10.85 -9.72 9.43
C ALA A 16 -9.90 -10.84 9.82
N SER A 17 -9.32 -10.74 11.01
CA SER A 17 -8.59 -11.79 11.71
C SER A 17 -9.37 -12.24 12.94
N ALA A 18 -8.79 -13.13 13.74
CA ALA A 18 -9.38 -13.53 15.02
C ALA A 18 -9.53 -12.35 16.01
N ASN A 19 -8.70 -11.31 15.91
CA ASN A 19 -8.62 -10.23 16.90
C ASN A 19 -8.97 -8.84 16.35
N PHE A 20 -9.01 -8.66 15.02
CA PHE A 20 -9.14 -7.35 14.39
C PHE A 20 -10.01 -7.42 13.14
N VAL A 21 -10.74 -6.35 12.88
CA VAL A 21 -11.52 -6.11 11.66
C VAL A 21 -11.00 -4.85 10.99
N GLY A 22 -11.09 -4.79 9.66
CA GLY A 22 -10.72 -3.61 8.90
C GLY A 22 -10.67 -3.87 7.39
N ALA A 23 -9.74 -3.22 6.70
CA ALA A 23 -9.67 -3.28 5.25
C ALA A 23 -8.24 -3.28 4.71
N ARG A 24 -8.02 -4.03 3.63
CA ARG A 24 -6.80 -4.01 2.83
C ARG A 24 -7.04 -3.16 1.60
N HIS A 25 -6.32 -2.05 1.51
CA HIS A 25 -6.33 -1.14 0.37
C HIS A 25 -5.18 -1.52 -0.55
N ILE A 26 -5.49 -1.88 -1.79
CA ILE A 26 -4.51 -2.27 -2.79
C ILE A 26 -4.49 -1.17 -3.85
N PHE A 27 -3.31 -0.58 -4.05
CA PHE A 27 -3.07 0.44 -5.06
C PHE A 27 -2.10 -0.15 -6.09
N PRO A 28 -2.59 -0.55 -7.27
CA PRO A 28 -1.72 -0.80 -8.41
C PRO A 28 -0.95 0.48 -8.70
N ALA A 29 0.32 0.36 -9.03
CA ALA A 29 1.16 1.49 -9.36
C ALA A 29 2.11 1.11 -10.50
N SER A 30 2.49 2.09 -11.30
CA SER A 30 3.45 1.89 -12.37
C SER A 30 4.43 3.04 -12.40
N GLY A 31 5.71 2.72 -12.57
CA GLY A 31 6.75 3.73 -12.62
C GLY A 31 8.14 3.16 -12.45
N GLU A 32 9.13 3.89 -12.97
CA GLU A 32 10.52 3.61 -12.66
C GLU A 32 10.82 4.08 -11.24
N LEU A 33 10.74 3.15 -10.28
CA LEU A 33 11.29 3.35 -8.96
C LEU A 33 12.66 2.69 -8.89
N ALA A 34 13.68 3.49 -8.58
CA ALA A 34 15.04 2.99 -8.41
C ALA A 34 15.16 2.01 -7.23
N ASP A 35 14.32 2.17 -6.20
CA ASP A 35 14.29 1.28 -5.04
C ASP A 35 12.89 1.23 -4.39
N PRO A 36 12.11 0.16 -4.61
CA PRO A 36 10.83 -0.07 -3.94
C PRO A 36 10.95 -0.15 -2.41
N GLY A 37 12.09 -0.62 -1.89
CA GLY A 37 12.35 -0.73 -0.45
C GLY A 37 12.36 0.64 0.23
N ALA A 38 13.05 1.62 -0.35
CA ALA A 38 13.03 2.99 0.13
C ALA A 38 11.62 3.62 0.16
N LEU A 39 10.72 3.24 -0.77
CA LEU A 39 9.33 3.67 -0.73
C LEU A 39 8.57 3.00 0.42
N GLN A 40 8.74 1.70 0.61
CA GLN A 40 8.15 0.97 1.73
C GLN A 40 8.57 1.58 3.08
N GLU A 41 9.87 1.79 3.29
CA GLU A 41 10.40 2.36 4.54
C GLU A 41 9.80 3.74 4.82
N ARG A 42 9.69 4.59 3.79
CA ARG A 42 9.09 5.91 3.92
C ARG A 42 7.60 5.84 4.28
N LEU A 43 6.85 4.94 3.66
CA LEU A 43 5.43 4.78 3.97
C LEU A 43 5.22 4.19 5.37
N ALA A 44 6.05 3.23 5.78
CA ALA A 44 6.01 2.64 7.11
C ALA A 44 6.41 3.63 8.22
N ALA A 45 7.35 4.54 7.94
CA ALA A 45 7.76 5.58 8.88
C ALA A 45 6.77 6.76 8.98
N THR A 46 5.74 6.80 8.11
CA THR A 46 4.74 7.87 8.11
C THR A 46 3.69 7.62 9.19
N GLU A 47 3.41 8.62 10.03
CA GLU A 47 2.27 8.57 10.95
C GLU A 47 0.99 8.82 10.15
N TRP A 48 0.25 7.75 9.87
CA TRP A 48 -1.03 7.82 9.17
C TRP A 48 -2.14 8.19 10.15
N ARG A 49 -2.89 9.25 9.84
CA ARG A 49 -4.10 9.63 10.58
C ARG A 49 -5.33 9.33 9.72
N LEU A 50 -6.01 8.23 10.04
CA LEU A 50 -7.32 7.89 9.49
C LEU A 50 -8.35 7.91 10.63
N ALA A 51 -9.46 8.60 10.44
CA ALA A 51 -10.49 8.67 11.47
C ALA A 51 -11.13 7.29 11.68
N GLY A 52 -11.09 6.80 12.93
CA GLY A 52 -11.66 5.50 13.34
C GLY A 52 -10.90 4.28 12.82
N HIS A 53 -9.71 4.47 12.23
CA HIS A 53 -8.89 3.38 11.73
C HIS A 53 -7.41 3.62 11.97
N ILE A 54 -6.68 2.56 12.28
CA ILE A 54 -5.22 2.57 12.38
C ILE A 54 -4.63 1.83 11.19
N VAL A 55 -3.57 2.37 10.59
CA VAL A 55 -2.76 1.64 9.61
C VAL A 55 -1.91 0.63 10.37
N ALA A 56 -2.23 -0.65 10.21
CA ALA A 56 -1.54 -1.75 10.88
C ALA A 56 -0.29 -2.21 10.12
N ASP A 57 -0.31 -2.12 8.79
CA ASP A 57 0.79 -2.57 7.95
C ASP A 57 0.81 -1.85 6.59
N VAL A 58 2.01 -1.74 6.01
CA VAL A 58 2.22 -1.22 4.65
C VAL A 58 3.26 -2.07 3.92
N ALA A 59 2.90 -2.55 2.73
CA ALA A 59 3.78 -3.31 1.86
C ALA A 59 3.90 -2.64 0.48
N VAL A 60 5.09 -2.69 -0.11
CA VAL A 60 5.33 -2.30 -1.50
C VAL A 60 6.00 -3.46 -2.21
N GLU A 61 5.25 -4.11 -3.09
CA GLU A 61 5.72 -5.28 -3.83
C GLU A 61 5.87 -4.97 -5.32
N GLN A 62 6.80 -5.64 -5.99
CA GLN A 62 6.81 -5.64 -7.46
C GLN A 62 5.72 -6.58 -7.96
N SER A 63 4.91 -6.10 -8.90
CA SER A 63 3.86 -6.93 -9.49
C SER A 63 4.48 -7.88 -10.51
N GLU A 64 4.63 -9.15 -10.12
CA GLU A 64 5.06 -10.21 -11.04
C GLU A 64 4.01 -10.43 -12.14
N GLY A 65 4.38 -10.21 -13.40
CA GLY A 65 3.53 -10.48 -14.57
C GLY A 65 2.74 -9.29 -15.13
N GLU A 66 2.82 -8.09 -14.53
CA GLU A 66 2.14 -6.88 -15.02
C GLU A 66 3.06 -5.94 -15.84
N GLY A 67 4.31 -6.35 -16.09
CA GLY A 67 5.30 -5.62 -16.87
C GLY A 67 6.43 -5.01 -16.02
N GLU A 68 7.48 -4.54 -16.69
CA GLU A 68 8.60 -3.89 -16.01
C GLU A 68 8.15 -2.58 -15.34
N GLY A 69 8.51 -2.38 -14.08
CA GLY A 69 8.10 -1.20 -13.30
C GLY A 69 6.67 -1.24 -12.75
N ALA A 70 5.96 -2.38 -12.87
CA ALA A 70 4.69 -2.57 -12.18
C ALA A 70 4.92 -2.83 -10.69
N LEU A 71 4.19 -2.10 -9.85
CA LEU A 71 4.26 -2.12 -8.40
C LEU A 71 2.87 -2.28 -7.82
N ARG A 72 2.82 -2.84 -6.62
CA ARG A 72 1.60 -2.96 -5.83
C ARG A 72 1.87 -2.44 -4.44
N ILE A 73 1.17 -1.38 -4.08
CA ILE A 73 1.21 -0.82 -2.73
C ILE A 73 0.00 -1.33 -1.98
N GLU A 74 0.22 -1.82 -0.79
CA GLU A 74 -0.84 -2.32 0.07
C GLU A 74 -0.82 -1.66 1.43
N ILE A 75 -1.99 -1.25 1.89
CA ILE A 75 -2.16 -0.65 3.21
C ILE A 75 -3.24 -1.45 3.94
N LEU A 76 -2.85 -2.03 5.08
CA LEU A 76 -3.78 -2.71 5.97
C LEU A 76 -4.25 -1.72 7.04
N THR A 77 -5.57 -1.59 7.17
CA THR A 77 -6.20 -0.80 8.21
C THR A 77 -6.99 -1.71 9.15
N VAL A 78 -7.03 -1.34 10.42
CA VAL A 78 -7.88 -1.92 11.44
C VAL A 78 -8.80 -0.85 12.02
N GLU A 79 -10.05 -1.19 12.29
CA GLU A 79 -10.98 -0.32 13.02
C GLU A 79 -10.55 -0.22 14.49
N GLU A 80 -10.66 0.97 15.07
CA GLU A 80 -10.38 1.23 16.51
C GLU A 80 -11.42 0.62 17.46
#